data_AF-A0A0R0A295-F1
#
_entry.id   AF-A0A0R0A295-F1
#
_cell.length_a   1.000
_cell.length_b   1.000
_cell.length_c   1.000
_cell.angle_alpha   90.00
_cell.angle_beta   90.00
_cell.angle_gamma   90.00
#
_symmetry.space_group_name_H-M   'P 1'
#
loop_
_entity.id
_entity.type
_entity.pdbx_description
1 polymer ?
#
loop_
_entity_poly.entity_id
_entity_poly.type
_entity_poly.pdbx_seq_one_letter_code
_entity_poly.pdbx_strand_id
1 'polypeptide(L)' 'MKPRSLLLPCLAVLVLGACQRPPPAPTEQRPEPQATALRDAVNAPLDKARDVQATVDASAAKQDADIEAATQ' A
#
# COMPACT_ATOMS: atom_id res chain seq x y z
N MET A 1 58.24 -24.68 22.65
CA MET A 1 56.77 -24.80 22.51
C MET A 1 56.34 -23.91 21.35
N LYS A 2 55.68 -24.47 20.33
CA LYS A 2 55.45 -23.79 19.02
C LYS A 2 54.06 -23.13 19.01
N PRO A 3 53.94 -21.78 19.10
CA PRO A 3 52.66 -21.08 19.27
C PRO A 3 51.85 -20.93 17.96
N ARG A 4 52.15 -21.72 16.93
CA ARG A 4 51.62 -21.53 15.57
C ARG A 4 50.24 -22.16 15.35
N SER A 5 49.79 -23.06 16.22
CA SER A 5 48.57 -23.85 15.98
C SER A 5 47.27 -23.13 16.39
N LEU A 6 47.35 -22.04 17.17
CA LEU A 6 46.18 -21.30 17.64
C LEU A 6 45.80 -20.09 16.76
N LEU A 7 46.69 -19.65 15.87
CA LEU A 7 46.46 -18.46 15.05
C LEU A 7 45.40 -18.68 13.95
N LEU A 8 45.33 -19.91 13.42
CA LEU A 8 44.43 -20.26 12.32
C LEU A 8 42.94 -20.20 12.71
N PRO A 9 42.48 -20.79 13.83
CA PRO A 9 41.07 -20.69 14.23
C PRO A 9 40.67 -19.26 14.63
N CYS A 10 41.57 -18.48 15.24
CA CYS A 10 41.29 -17.10 15.62
C CYS A 10 41.05 -16.18 14.41
N LEU A 11 41.79 -16.38 13.32
CA LEU A 11 41.59 -15.62 12.08
C LEU A 11 40.24 -15.95 11.42
N ALA A 12 39.82 -17.23 11.47
CA ALA A 12 38.55 -17.67 10.88
C ALA A 12 37.34 -17.03 11.56
N VAL A 13 37.36 -16.90 12.90
CA VAL A 13 36.26 -16.27 13.66
C VAL A 13 36.15 -14.77 13.37
N LEU A 14 37.27 -14.07 13.14
CA LEU A 14 37.27 -12.65 12.80
C LEU A 14 36.68 -12.37 11.41
N VAL A 15 36.97 -13.24 10.42
CA VAL A 15 36.40 -13.11 9.06
C VAL A 15 34.90 -13.36 9.06
N LEU A 16 34.40 -14.31 9.87
CA LEU A 16 32.97 -14.58 10.01
C LEU A 16 32.22 -13.43 10.72
N GLY A 17 32.85 -12.76 11.68
CA GLY A 17 32.28 -11.60 12.37
C GLY A 17 32.18 -10.35 11.49
N ALA A 18 33.12 -10.16 10.55
CA ALA A 18 33.12 -9.02 9.62
C ALA A 18 32.02 -9.11 8.54
N CYS A 19 31.42 -10.29 8.34
CA CYS A 19 30.28 -10.48 7.45
C CYS A 19 28.92 -10.24 8.12
N GLN A 20 28.89 -9.76 9.37
CA GLN A 20 27.62 -9.45 10.04
C GLN A 20 26.94 -8.26 9.36
N ARG A 21 25.72 -8.51 8.86
CA ARG A 21 24.84 -7.49 8.29
C ARG A 21 24.64 -6.37 9.33
N PRO A 22 24.88 -5.09 8.98
CA PRO A 22 24.64 -3.98 9.89
C PRO A 22 23.21 -4.05 10.43
N PRO A 23 22.98 -3.70 11.71
CA PRO A 23 21.64 -3.65 12.26
C PRO A 23 20.79 -2.72 11.39
N PRO A 24 19.55 -3.13 11.03
CA PRO A 24 18.67 -2.29 10.24
C PRO A 24 18.48 -0.95 10.97
N ALA A 25 18.55 0.15 10.22
CA ALA A 25 18.33 1.48 10.78
C ALA A 25 16.97 1.50 11.52
N PRO A 26 16.87 2.16 12.69
CA PRO A 26 15.60 2.27 13.42
C PRO A 26 14.55 2.87 12.48
N THR A 27 13.60 2.05 12.04
CA THR A 27 12.56 2.47 11.10
C THR A 27 11.25 2.63 11.88
N GLU A 28 11.24 3.58 12.81
CA GLU A 28 10.07 3.79 13.68
C GLU A 28 8.95 4.61 13.04
N GLN A 29 9.12 5.09 11.80
CA GLN A 29 8.08 5.87 11.15
C GLN A 29 7.78 5.32 9.77
N ARG A 30 6.55 4.79 9.61
CA ARG A 30 5.99 4.50 8.29
C ARG A 30 6.05 5.80 7.48
N PRO A 31 6.66 5.81 6.28
CA PRO A 31 6.68 7.00 5.44
C PRO A 31 5.27 7.51 5.20
N GLU A 32 5.10 8.83 5.14
CA GLU A 32 3.82 9.42 4.79
C GLU A 32 3.34 8.91 3.42
N PRO A 33 2.01 8.77 3.21
CA PRO A 33 1.46 8.23 1.97
C PRO A 33 1.80 9.13 0.77
N GLN A 34 2.85 8.78 0.03
CA GLN A 34 3.42 9.61 -1.05
C GLN A 34 2.56 9.75 -2.31
N ALA A 35 1.46 9.01 -2.42
CA ALA A 35 0.67 8.89 -3.66
C ALA A 35 -0.82 9.19 -3.45
N THR A 36 -1.14 10.06 -2.49
CA THR A 36 -2.50 10.62 -2.33
C THR A 36 -2.99 11.24 -3.64
N ALA A 37 -2.20 12.10 -4.28
CA ALA A 37 -2.56 12.72 -5.56
C ALA A 37 -2.91 11.71 -6.67
N LEU A 38 -2.18 10.58 -6.76
CA LEU A 38 -2.48 9.53 -7.74
C LEU A 38 -3.79 8.81 -7.41
N ARG A 39 -4.06 8.57 -6.12
CA ARG A 39 -5.30 7.91 -5.67
C ARG A 39 -6.51 8.80 -5.91
N ASP A 40 -6.38 10.09 -5.64
CA ASP A 40 -7.43 11.07 -5.90
C ASP A 40 -7.70 11.18 -7.41
N ALA A 41 -6.67 11.20 -8.25
CA ALA A 41 -6.82 11.24 -9.70
C ALA A 41 -7.52 9.99 -10.26
N VAL A 42 -7.32 8.81 -9.64
CA VAL A 42 -8.01 7.57 -10.01
C VAL A 42 -9.46 7.55 -9.50
N ASN A 43 -9.71 8.06 -8.29
CA ASN A 43 -11.04 8.03 -7.67
C ASN A 43 -11.99 9.09 -8.23
N ALA A 44 -11.48 10.29 -8.55
CA ALA A 44 -12.29 11.39 -9.07
C ALA A 44 -13.21 11.03 -10.26
N PRO A 45 -12.76 10.31 -11.31
CA PRO A 45 -13.65 9.90 -12.40
C PRO A 45 -14.68 8.85 -11.97
N LEU A 46 -14.33 7.95 -11.03
CA LEU A 46 -15.25 6.94 -10.50
C LEU A 46 -16.35 7.58 -9.67
N ASP A 47 -16.00 8.54 -8.82
CA ASP A 47 -16.96 9.25 -7.97
C ASP A 47 -17.92 10.07 -8.84
N LYS A 48 -17.41 10.78 -9.85
CA LYS A 48 -18.27 11.46 -10.83
C LYS A 48 -19.22 10.51 -11.56
N ALA A 49 -18.75 9.33 -11.95
CA ALA A 49 -19.60 8.34 -12.60
C ALA A 49 -20.72 7.83 -11.67
N ARG A 50 -20.42 7.62 -10.38
CA ARG A 50 -21.41 7.23 -9.37
C ARG A 50 -22.46 8.31 -9.16
N ASP A 51 -22.06 9.58 -9.10
CA ASP A 51 -22.99 10.70 -8.94
C ASP A 51 -23.96 10.81 -10.13
N VAL A 52 -23.44 10.63 -11.35
CA VAL A 52 -24.26 10.59 -12.55
C VAL A 52 -25.22 9.39 -12.51
N GLN A 53 -24.71 8.21 -12.15
CA GLN A 53 -25.54 7.01 -12.04
C GLN A 53 -26.68 7.21 -11.03
N ALA A 54 -26.39 7.74 -9.85
CA ALA A 54 -27.41 8.03 -8.84
C ALA A 54 -28.50 8.98 -9.35
N THR A 55 -28.11 9.98 -10.15
CA THR A 55 -29.07 10.92 -10.77
C THR A 55 -29.97 10.24 -11.80
N VAL A 56 -29.39 9.36 -12.63
CA VAL A 56 -30.12 8.58 -13.62
C VAL A 56 -31.09 7.62 -12.92
N ASP A 57 -30.62 6.89 -11.92
CA ASP A 57 -31.43 5.93 -11.16
C ASP A 57 -32.61 6.61 -10.46
N ALA A 58 -32.39 7.77 -9.84
CA ALA A 58 -33.45 8.56 -9.22
C ALA A 58 -34.49 9.04 -10.25
N SER A 59 -34.04 9.43 -11.44
CA SER A 59 -34.92 9.87 -12.52
C SER A 59 -35.75 8.71 -13.06
N ALA A 60 -35.15 7.54 -13.25
CA ALA A 60 -35.83 6.32 -13.68
C ALA A 60 -36.89 5.90 -12.65
N ALA A 61 -36.52 5.84 -11.37
CA ALA A 61 -37.46 5.51 -10.30
C ALA A 61 -38.67 6.45 -10.25
N LYS A 62 -38.44 7.76 -10.48
CA LYS A 62 -39.54 8.72 -10.58
C LYS A 62 -40.44 8.47 -11.80
N GLN A 63 -39.85 8.20 -12.95
CA GLN A 63 -40.60 7.90 -14.17
C GLN A 63 -41.47 6.65 -14.00
N ASP A 64 -40.91 5.59 -13.42
CA ASP A 64 -41.63 4.35 -13.15
C ASP A 64 -42.82 4.59 -12.22
N ALA A 65 -42.63 5.38 -11.15
CA ALA A 65 -43.71 5.76 -10.25
C ALA A 65 -44.81 6.58 -10.94
N ASP A 66 -44.43 7.53 -11.81
CA ASP A 66 -45.40 8.34 -12.57
C ASP A 66 -46.18 7.47 -13.59
N ILE A 67 -45.54 6.47 -14.21
CA ILE A 67 -46.18 5.49 -15.10
C ILE A 67 -47.14 4.59 -14.33
N GLU A 68 -46.72 4.07 -13.17
CA GLU A 68 -47.55 3.24 -12.31
C GLU A 68 -48.79 4.02 -11.87
N ALA A 69 -48.62 5.26 -11.41
CA ALA A 69 -49.73 6.13 -11.01
C ALA A 69 -50.71 6.43 -12.17
N ALA A 70 -50.23 6.48 -13.42
CA ALA A 70 -51.06 6.72 -14.59
C ALA A 70 -51.79 5.47 -15.13
N THR A 71 -51.39 4.28 -14.68
CA THR A 71 -51.92 2.99 -15.17
C THR A 71 -52.81 2.25 -14.17
N GLN A 72 -52.95 2.78 -12.94
CA GLN A 72 -53.94 2.36 -11.94
C GLN A 72 -55.27 3.11 -12.08
#